data_AF-A0A668SUV1-F1
#
_entry.id   AF-A0A668SUV1-F1
#
_cell.length_a   1.000
_cell.length_b   1.000
_cell.length_c   1.000
_cell.angle_alpha   90.00
_cell.angle_beta   90.00
_cell.angle_gamma   90.00
#
_symmetry.space_group_name_H-M   'P 1'
#
loop_
_entity.id
_entity.type
_entity.pdbx_description
1 polymer ?
#
loop_
_entity_poly.entity_id
_entity_poly.type
_entity_poly.pdbx_seq_one_letter_code
_entity_poly.pdbx_strand_id
1 'polypeptide(L)'
;MTVLMEKYREGQKELQCRIMSLQKRLTTLVTNIQTAADAKEMERRSGMEDNCRIRSRLKNDAKACQEKVEEIRKGWSIVNQKVVHSELQSVLDSQQQLCAAVIEDKKKLIRDLQQERRVKEDQYLKNLRRLDEEIKLMLDRMQQQFQNLSKAYSEELTQLQVEPDLIMMVSFCFSTSKEVKNLKTKYAKQKDKFMKQRQHLSEVHKRSRQHYERIQKEVRYTTAADARKFEEMWVMMEEEVTQLAEKALAIDSLICKHLGLAWERPSAAFMESPGPRRSQDLERDSEHGTGVEEGELSSETLMKVMELLCDETGFLVEDKLRKLLVPMEKNEQTIVKLHSLFAVLGLKEKDLPKLLHEFLLMYERQQGERSSSHQQSSLSHPARDTSVEEAYWDRLGNIITEEKLKLWDAAERELKQYEEVLMDISVLVPETELLRQQNTELRMQLQQILSKK
;
A
#
# COMPACT_ATOMS: atom_id res chain seq x y z
N MET A 1 -10.00 -29.75 -65.43
CA MET A 1 -8.66 -29.18 -65.14
C MET A 1 -8.23 -28.15 -66.17
N THR A 2 -8.27 -28.46 -67.47
CA THR A 2 -7.96 -27.53 -68.57
C THR A 2 -8.83 -26.26 -68.56
N VAL A 3 -10.15 -26.39 -68.39
CA VAL A 3 -11.07 -25.23 -68.31
C VAL A 3 -10.81 -24.33 -67.09
N LEU A 4 -10.35 -24.90 -65.97
CA LEU A 4 -9.99 -24.13 -64.77
C LEU A 4 -8.65 -23.41 -64.96
N MET A 5 -7.68 -24.05 -65.60
CA MET A 5 -6.39 -23.44 -65.94
C MET A 5 -6.54 -22.33 -67.00
N GLU A 6 -7.47 -22.49 -67.96
CA GLU A 6 -7.82 -21.46 -68.94
C GLU A 6 -8.43 -20.24 -68.25
N LYS A 7 -9.45 -20.45 -67.39
CA LYS A 7 -10.07 -19.37 -66.60
C LYS A 7 -9.09 -18.66 -65.67
N TYR A 8 -8.16 -19.39 -65.05
CA TYR A 8 -7.12 -18.80 -64.22
C TYR A 8 -6.14 -17.95 -65.05
N ARG A 9 -5.72 -18.45 -66.21
CA ARG A 9 -4.84 -17.73 -67.14
C ARG A 9 -5.52 -16.48 -67.72
N GLU A 10 -6.82 -16.57 -67.99
CA GLU A 10 -7.63 -15.45 -68.50
C GLU A 10 -7.83 -14.37 -67.41
N GLY A 11 -8.09 -14.78 -66.17
CA GLY A 11 -8.11 -13.87 -65.01
C GLY A 11 -6.76 -13.18 -64.76
N GLN A 12 -5.63 -13.90 -64.93
CA GLN A 12 -4.31 -13.28 -64.82
C GLN A 12 -4.02 -12.26 -65.94
N LYS A 13 -4.44 -12.55 -67.17
CA LYS A 13 -4.31 -11.61 -68.29
C LYS A 13 -5.16 -10.35 -68.07
N GLU A 14 -6.38 -10.52 -67.56
CA GLU A 14 -7.27 -9.41 -67.26
C GLU A 14 -6.70 -8.52 -66.14
N LEU A 15 -6.15 -9.12 -65.09
CA LEU A 15 -5.45 -8.41 -64.01
C LEU A 15 -4.25 -7.61 -64.54
N GLN A 16 -3.42 -8.21 -65.41
CA GLN A 16 -2.29 -7.52 -66.02
C GLN A 16 -2.73 -6.33 -66.89
N CYS A 17 -3.76 -6.50 -67.72
CA CYS A 17 -4.31 -5.41 -68.54
C CYS A 17 -4.84 -4.27 -67.67
N ARG A 18 -5.50 -4.57 -66.54
CA ARG A 18 -6.03 -3.56 -65.61
C ARG A 18 -4.91 -2.82 -64.87
N ILE A 19 -3.85 -3.52 -64.43
CA ILE A 19 -2.65 -2.88 -63.83
C ILE A 19 -1.97 -1.95 -64.84
N MET A 20 -1.79 -2.38 -66.08
CA MET A 20 -1.20 -1.54 -67.13
C MET A 20 -2.05 -0.29 -67.41
N SER A 21 -3.38 -0.41 -67.36
CA SER A 21 -4.29 0.73 -67.52
C SER A 21 -4.15 1.75 -66.38
N LEU A 22 -3.99 1.28 -65.14
CA LEU A 22 -3.78 2.14 -63.96
C LEU A 22 -2.41 2.82 -64.02
N GLN A 23 -1.36 2.08 -64.37
CA GLN A 23 -0.03 2.66 -64.57
C GLN A 23 -0.04 3.73 -65.66
N LYS A 24 -0.71 3.49 -66.79
CA LYS A 24 -0.84 4.48 -67.87
C LYS A 24 -1.58 5.74 -67.42
N ARG A 25 -2.63 5.61 -66.60
CA ARG A 25 -3.37 6.75 -66.03
C ARG A 25 -2.49 7.57 -65.07
N LEU A 26 -1.69 6.91 -64.24
CA LEU A 26 -0.72 7.56 -63.36
C LEU A 26 0.36 8.31 -64.16
N THR A 27 0.94 7.68 -65.18
CA THR A 27 1.97 8.31 -66.03
C THR A 27 1.42 9.54 -66.75
N THR A 28 0.21 9.45 -67.31
CA THR A 28 -0.45 10.59 -67.98
C THR A 28 -0.67 11.77 -67.02
N LEU A 29 -1.01 11.49 -65.75
CA LEU A 29 -1.20 12.51 -64.72
C LEU A 29 0.12 13.23 -64.37
N VAL A 30 1.21 12.47 -64.18
CA VAL A 30 2.53 13.05 -63.90
C VAL A 30 2.95 13.98 -65.05
N THR A 31 2.75 13.55 -66.31
CA THR A 31 3.04 14.40 -67.48
C THR A 31 2.18 15.67 -67.53
N ASN A 32 0.90 15.58 -67.14
CA ASN A 32 0.02 16.76 -67.09
C ASN A 32 0.44 17.74 -65.99
N ILE A 33 0.86 17.25 -64.82
CA ILE A 33 1.38 18.09 -63.73
C ILE A 33 2.69 18.78 -64.17
N GLN A 34 3.59 18.03 -64.82
CA GLN A 34 4.86 18.57 -65.31
C GLN A 34 4.64 19.66 -66.37
N THR A 35 3.80 19.40 -67.37
CA THR A 35 3.44 20.41 -68.40
C THR A 35 2.86 21.67 -67.79
N ALA A 36 2.01 21.55 -66.76
CA ALA A 36 1.44 22.70 -66.06
C ALA A 36 2.49 23.47 -65.25
N ALA A 37 3.47 22.78 -64.64
CA ALA A 37 4.59 23.41 -63.95
C ALA A 37 5.49 24.19 -64.92
N ASP A 38 5.80 23.60 -66.08
CA ASP A 38 6.64 24.23 -67.11
C ASP A 38 5.97 25.50 -67.70
N ALA A 39 4.65 25.47 -67.90
CA ALA A 39 3.89 26.64 -68.33
C ALA A 39 3.94 27.80 -67.30
N LYS A 40 3.86 27.51 -66.00
CA LYS A 40 3.97 28.52 -64.94
C LYS A 40 5.37 29.13 -64.85
N GLU A 41 6.40 28.31 -65.01
CA GLU A 41 7.77 28.78 -65.02
C GLU A 41 8.05 29.70 -66.23
N MET A 42 7.42 29.43 -67.39
CA MET A 42 7.48 30.32 -68.55
C MET A 42 6.82 31.68 -68.27
N GLU A 43 5.65 31.70 -67.63
CA GLU A 43 4.94 32.93 -67.24
C GLU A 43 5.77 33.78 -66.25
N ARG A 44 6.43 33.12 -65.28
CA ARG A 44 7.35 33.78 -64.33
C ARG A 44 8.53 34.45 -65.04
N ARG A 45 9.11 33.80 -66.06
CA ARG A 45 10.22 34.36 -66.85
C ARG A 45 9.78 35.58 -67.67
N SER A 46 8.61 35.54 -68.30
CA SER A 46 8.05 36.70 -69.01
C SER A 46 7.89 37.93 -68.08
N GLY A 47 7.38 37.72 -66.86
CA GLY A 47 7.27 38.79 -65.86
C GLY A 47 8.62 39.39 -65.40
N MET A 48 9.71 38.65 -65.51
CA MET A 48 11.06 39.19 -65.24
C MET A 48 11.54 40.13 -66.35
N GLU A 49 11.20 39.84 -67.61
CA GLU A 49 11.56 40.68 -68.75
C GLU A 49 10.89 42.05 -68.68
N ASP A 50 9.62 42.10 -68.28
CA ASP A 50 8.89 43.37 -68.08
C ASP A 50 9.49 44.23 -66.96
N ASN A 51 10.02 43.60 -65.89
CA ASN A 51 10.76 44.32 -64.85
C ASN A 51 12.07 44.92 -65.37
N CYS A 52 12.76 44.24 -66.29
CA CYS A 52 13.94 44.78 -66.96
C CYS A 52 13.60 45.99 -67.85
N ARG A 53 12.47 45.97 -68.56
CA ARG A 53 12.00 47.09 -69.39
C ARG A 53 11.76 48.36 -68.55
N ILE A 54 11.13 48.22 -67.38
CA ILE A 54 10.87 49.34 -66.46
C ILE A 54 12.18 49.94 -65.93
N ARG A 55 13.15 49.10 -65.56
CA ARG A 55 14.48 49.57 -65.13
C ARG A 55 15.19 50.36 -66.23
N SER A 56 15.10 49.92 -67.48
CA SER A 56 15.68 50.62 -68.64
C SER A 56 15.05 52.01 -68.83
N ARG A 57 13.71 52.11 -68.76
CA ARG A 57 13.00 53.40 -68.88
C ARG A 57 13.41 54.39 -67.80
N LEU A 58 13.44 53.96 -66.53
CA LEU A 58 13.87 54.83 -65.42
C LEU A 58 15.33 55.31 -65.57
N LYS A 59 16.21 54.46 -66.10
CA LYS A 59 17.59 54.85 -66.39
C LYS A 59 17.67 55.93 -67.47
N ASN A 60 16.84 55.85 -68.50
CA ASN A 60 16.80 56.86 -69.56
C ASN A 60 16.23 58.18 -69.05
N ASP A 61 15.16 58.15 -68.25
CA ASP A 61 14.57 59.36 -67.65
C ASP A 61 15.52 60.05 -66.65
N ALA A 62 16.34 59.27 -65.94
CA ALA A 62 17.38 59.80 -65.07
C ALA A 62 18.47 60.55 -65.87
N LYS A 63 18.91 60.01 -67.01
CA LYS A 63 19.86 60.65 -67.91
C LYS A 63 19.30 61.95 -68.51
N ALA A 64 18.09 61.89 -69.08
CA ALA A 64 17.43 63.07 -69.65
C ALA A 64 17.23 64.18 -68.61
N CYS A 65 16.91 63.81 -67.36
CA CYS A 65 16.84 64.77 -66.27
C CYS A 65 18.20 65.37 -65.91
N GLN A 66 19.26 64.57 -65.91
CA GLN A 66 20.61 65.05 -65.62
C GLN A 66 21.06 66.08 -66.66
N GLU A 67 20.78 65.85 -67.94
CA GLU A 67 21.06 66.79 -69.03
C GLU A 67 20.35 68.13 -68.82
N LYS A 68 19.04 68.12 -68.51
CA LYS A 68 18.26 69.34 -68.21
C LYS A 68 18.76 70.08 -66.97
N VAL A 69 19.20 69.36 -65.94
CA VAL A 69 19.76 69.98 -64.72
C VAL A 69 21.12 70.65 -64.99
N GLU A 70 21.97 70.04 -65.82
CA GLU A 70 23.23 70.66 -66.23
C GLU A 70 22.99 71.90 -67.11
N GLU A 71 21.97 71.89 -67.96
CA GLU A 71 21.53 73.07 -68.72
C GLU A 71 21.05 74.21 -67.81
N ILE A 72 20.22 73.89 -66.81
CA ILE A 72 19.80 74.85 -65.78
C ILE A 72 21.01 75.39 -65.01
N ARG A 73 21.94 74.53 -64.60
CA ARG A 73 23.17 74.94 -63.90
C ARG A 73 23.99 75.94 -64.71
N LYS A 74 24.19 75.65 -66.01
CA LYS A 74 24.89 76.57 -66.94
C LYS A 74 24.14 77.89 -67.08
N GLY A 75 22.80 77.84 -67.15
CA GLY A 75 21.94 79.02 -67.18
C GLY A 75 22.10 79.94 -65.98
N TRP A 76 22.14 79.39 -64.76
CA TRP A 76 22.40 80.18 -63.54
C TRP A 76 23.78 80.83 -63.52
N SER A 77 24.81 80.18 -64.09
CA SER A 77 26.13 80.81 -64.26
C SER A 77 26.09 82.04 -65.18
N ILE A 78 25.22 82.03 -66.21
CA ILE A 78 25.03 83.17 -67.12
C ILE A 78 24.27 84.31 -66.44
N VAL A 79 23.23 84.00 -65.65
CA VAL A 79 22.49 84.98 -64.84
C VAL A 79 23.44 85.77 -63.94
N ASN A 80 24.41 85.10 -63.31
CA ASN A 80 25.37 85.71 -62.40
C ASN A 80 26.39 86.66 -63.09
N GLN A 81 26.50 86.62 -64.42
CA GLN A 81 27.43 87.46 -65.21
C GLN A 81 26.75 88.68 -65.87
N LYS A 82 25.41 88.72 -65.95
CA LYS A 82 24.68 89.76 -66.69
C LYS A 82 24.33 90.97 -65.81
N VAL A 83 24.55 92.18 -66.33
CA VAL A 83 24.35 93.47 -65.61
C VAL A 83 23.12 94.25 -66.14
N VAL A 84 22.62 93.93 -67.34
CA VAL A 84 21.47 94.62 -67.96
C VAL A 84 20.14 93.99 -67.53
N HIS A 85 19.28 94.77 -66.88
CA HIS A 85 18.01 94.31 -66.30
C HIS A 85 17.07 93.60 -67.30
N SER A 86 16.92 94.12 -68.53
CA SER A 86 16.01 93.50 -69.53
C SER A 86 16.51 92.13 -70.02
N GLU A 87 17.82 91.96 -70.16
CA GLU A 87 18.40 90.67 -70.54
C GLU A 87 18.43 89.69 -69.37
N LEU A 88 18.58 90.19 -68.14
CA LEU A 88 18.51 89.41 -66.92
C LEU A 88 17.12 88.81 -66.74
N GLN A 89 16.05 89.61 -66.96
CA GLN A 89 14.67 89.15 -66.87
C GLN A 89 14.36 88.04 -67.88
N SER A 90 14.79 88.19 -69.14
CA SER A 90 14.57 87.16 -70.17
C SER A 90 15.25 85.83 -69.85
N VAL A 91 16.49 85.85 -69.31
CA VAL A 91 17.19 84.63 -68.89
C VAL A 91 16.52 84.02 -67.65
N LEU A 92 16.05 84.84 -66.71
CA LEU A 92 15.33 84.37 -65.52
C LEU A 92 14.00 83.70 -65.88
N ASP A 93 13.22 84.29 -66.80
CA ASP A 93 11.98 83.71 -67.30
C ASP A 93 12.25 82.37 -68.01
N SER A 94 13.31 82.29 -68.81
CA SER A 94 13.74 81.05 -69.46
C SER A 94 14.18 79.98 -68.44
N GLN A 95 14.94 80.34 -67.39
CA GLN A 95 15.32 79.43 -66.32
C GLN A 95 14.11 78.96 -65.50
N GLN A 96 13.17 79.85 -65.22
CA GLN A 96 11.91 79.52 -64.55
C GLN A 96 11.09 78.52 -65.39
N GLN A 97 11.04 78.70 -66.71
CA GLN A 97 10.37 77.76 -67.63
C GLN A 97 11.06 76.39 -67.65
N LEU A 98 12.39 76.33 -67.70
CA LEU A 98 13.13 75.06 -67.65
C LEU A 98 12.92 74.31 -66.32
N CYS A 99 12.96 75.03 -65.19
CA CYS A 99 12.65 74.46 -63.87
C CYS A 99 11.19 73.95 -63.79
N ALA A 100 10.23 74.71 -64.32
CA ALA A 100 8.83 74.30 -64.36
C ALA A 100 8.63 73.05 -65.23
N ALA A 101 9.32 72.96 -66.37
CA ALA A 101 9.28 71.79 -67.25
C ALA A 101 9.85 70.54 -66.57
N VAL A 102 11.00 70.64 -65.88
CA VAL A 102 11.58 69.52 -65.12
C VAL A 102 10.65 69.07 -63.99
N ILE A 103 10.04 70.01 -63.27
CA ILE A 103 9.08 69.69 -62.20
C ILE A 103 7.86 68.97 -62.77
N GLU A 104 7.31 69.42 -63.90
CA GLU A 104 6.15 68.77 -64.51
C GLU A 104 6.49 67.37 -65.05
N ASP A 105 7.66 67.20 -65.68
CA ASP A 105 8.15 65.89 -66.10
C ASP A 105 8.31 64.93 -64.90
N LYS A 106 8.83 65.42 -63.76
CA LYS A 106 8.95 64.61 -62.54
C LYS A 106 7.60 64.33 -61.90
N LYS A 107 6.68 65.28 -61.88
CA LYS A 107 5.30 65.06 -61.42
C LYS A 107 4.60 64.00 -62.29
N LYS A 108 4.79 64.05 -63.60
CA LYS A 108 4.30 63.03 -64.55
C LYS A 108 4.91 61.66 -64.26
N LEU A 109 6.24 61.57 -64.15
CA LEU A 109 6.93 60.32 -63.81
C LEU A 109 6.47 59.74 -62.46
N ILE A 110 6.23 60.59 -61.46
CA ILE A 110 5.69 60.17 -60.16
C ILE A 110 4.29 59.58 -60.34
N ARG A 111 3.40 60.21 -61.11
CA ARG A 111 2.06 59.68 -61.42
C ARG A 111 2.16 58.33 -62.14
N ASP A 112 3.02 58.23 -63.15
CA ASP A 112 3.21 57.00 -63.93
C ASP A 112 3.74 55.86 -63.05
N LEU A 113 4.74 56.13 -62.21
CA LEU A 113 5.29 55.15 -61.24
C LEU A 113 4.27 54.74 -60.18
N GLN A 114 3.46 55.68 -59.68
CA GLN A 114 2.40 55.37 -58.74
C GLN A 114 1.33 54.48 -59.39
N GLN A 115 0.96 54.75 -60.64
CA GLN A 115 0.03 53.92 -61.38
C GLN A 115 0.59 52.53 -61.66
N GLU A 116 1.85 52.42 -62.08
CA GLU A 116 2.51 51.13 -62.31
C GLU A 116 2.64 50.30 -61.03
N ARG A 117 2.94 50.94 -59.90
CA ARG A 117 2.95 50.26 -58.61
C ARG A 117 1.57 49.68 -58.29
N ARG A 118 0.49 50.47 -58.46
CA ARG A 118 -0.89 50.00 -58.26
C ARG A 118 -1.24 48.84 -59.19
N VAL A 119 -0.92 48.94 -60.48
CA VAL A 119 -1.17 47.87 -61.46
C VAL A 119 -0.43 46.59 -61.09
N LYS A 120 0.84 46.69 -60.66
CA LYS A 120 1.60 45.53 -60.19
C LYS A 120 1.01 44.95 -58.91
N GLU A 121 0.66 45.78 -57.92
CA GLU A 121 -0.02 45.34 -56.69
C GLU A 121 -1.30 44.56 -57.01
N ASP A 122 -2.13 45.06 -57.94
CA ASP A 122 -3.34 44.36 -58.41
C ASP A 122 -3.01 43.05 -59.12
N GLN A 123 -1.97 43.02 -59.96
CA GLN A 123 -1.50 41.80 -60.62
C GLN A 123 -0.99 40.77 -59.60
N TYR A 124 -0.24 41.17 -58.57
CA TYR A 124 0.21 40.28 -57.51
C TYR A 124 -0.97 39.70 -56.72
N LEU A 125 -1.96 40.52 -56.36
CA LEU A 125 -3.17 40.05 -55.67
C LEU A 125 -4.02 39.10 -56.53
N LYS A 126 -4.10 39.34 -57.84
CA LYS A 126 -4.75 38.41 -58.78
C LYS A 126 -3.99 37.09 -58.88
N ASN A 127 -2.66 37.14 -58.99
CA ASN A 127 -1.82 35.95 -59.05
C ASN A 127 -1.89 35.13 -57.76
N LEU A 128 -1.89 35.78 -56.59
CA LEU A 128 -2.00 35.09 -55.30
C LEU A 128 -3.35 34.36 -55.17
N ARG A 129 -4.45 35.01 -55.59
CA ARG A 129 -5.78 34.36 -55.64
C ARG A 129 -5.81 33.19 -56.62
N ARG A 130 -5.27 33.37 -57.82
CA ARG A 130 -5.17 32.30 -58.82
C ARG A 130 -4.37 31.10 -58.29
N LEU A 131 -3.24 31.34 -57.62
CA LEU A 131 -2.43 30.30 -57.01
C LEU A 131 -3.18 29.55 -55.89
N ASP A 132 -3.94 30.25 -55.05
CA ASP A 132 -4.78 29.62 -54.01
C ASP A 132 -5.87 28.72 -54.62
N GLU A 133 -6.57 29.21 -55.65
CA GLU A 133 -7.58 28.43 -56.38
C GLU A 133 -6.98 27.19 -57.08
N GLU A 134 -5.80 27.34 -57.69
CA GLU A 134 -5.09 26.25 -58.33
C GLU A 134 -4.59 25.19 -57.33
N ILE A 135 -4.08 25.61 -56.16
CA ILE A 135 -3.65 24.69 -55.10
C ILE A 135 -4.87 23.93 -54.56
N LYS A 136 -5.98 24.61 -54.28
CA LYS A 136 -7.23 23.97 -53.84
C LYS A 136 -7.72 22.94 -54.85
N LEU A 137 -7.78 23.31 -56.13
CA LEU A 137 -8.18 22.39 -57.19
C LEU A 137 -7.22 21.19 -57.33
N MET A 138 -5.92 21.39 -57.16
CA MET A 138 -4.93 20.32 -57.18
C MET A 138 -5.13 19.37 -56.00
N LEU A 139 -5.36 19.89 -54.80
CA LEU A 139 -5.66 19.10 -53.61
C LEU A 139 -6.94 18.29 -53.79
N ASP A 140 -8.02 18.90 -54.29
CA ASP A 140 -9.28 18.21 -54.57
C ASP A 140 -9.09 17.09 -55.59
N ARG A 141 -8.35 17.34 -56.68
CA ARG A 141 -8.03 16.33 -57.68
C ARG A 141 -7.20 15.20 -57.09
N MET A 142 -6.15 15.51 -56.32
CA MET A 142 -5.30 14.50 -55.66
C MET A 142 -6.11 13.66 -54.67
N GLN A 143 -7.01 14.28 -53.91
CA GLN A 143 -7.88 13.59 -52.96
C GLN A 143 -8.89 12.69 -53.68
N GLN A 144 -9.55 13.18 -54.74
CA GLN A 144 -10.42 12.36 -55.58
C GLN A 144 -9.66 11.19 -56.20
N GLN A 145 -8.41 11.38 -56.64
CA GLN A 145 -7.59 10.28 -57.15
C GLN A 145 -7.27 9.26 -56.07
N PHE A 146 -6.88 9.70 -54.87
CA PHE A 146 -6.64 8.81 -53.76
C PHE A 146 -7.89 8.00 -53.40
N GLN A 147 -9.06 8.65 -53.36
CA GLN A 147 -10.33 7.99 -53.12
C GLN A 147 -10.67 6.97 -54.22
N ASN A 148 -10.50 7.33 -55.50
CA ASN A 148 -10.73 6.42 -56.63
C ASN A 148 -9.79 5.21 -56.61
N LEU A 149 -8.52 5.44 -56.30
CA LEU A 149 -7.51 4.40 -56.20
C LEU A 149 -7.78 3.48 -55.00
N SER A 150 -8.09 4.06 -53.84
CA SER A 150 -8.48 3.31 -52.64
C SER A 150 -9.75 2.48 -52.90
N LYS A 151 -10.72 3.03 -53.64
CA LYS A 151 -11.92 2.33 -54.03
C LYS A 151 -11.61 1.18 -54.98
N ALA A 152 -10.84 1.40 -56.04
CA ALA A 152 -10.41 0.36 -56.96
C ALA A 152 -9.66 -0.77 -56.23
N TYR A 153 -8.70 -0.45 -55.36
CA TYR A 153 -8.02 -1.48 -54.55
C TYR A 153 -8.95 -2.22 -53.59
N SER A 154 -9.92 -1.53 -52.98
CA SER A 154 -10.91 -2.17 -52.11
C SER A 154 -11.84 -3.11 -52.90
N GLU A 155 -12.21 -2.74 -54.11
CA GLU A 155 -13.02 -3.53 -55.04
C GLU A 155 -12.25 -4.77 -55.53
N GLU A 156 -10.95 -4.64 -55.80
CA GLU A 156 -10.08 -5.78 -56.14
C GLU A 156 -9.91 -6.74 -54.96
N LEU A 157 -9.79 -6.24 -53.72
CA LEU A 157 -9.82 -7.07 -52.52
C LEU A 157 -11.17 -7.79 -52.34
N THR A 158 -12.28 -7.14 -52.71
CA THR A 158 -13.60 -7.77 -52.65
C THR A 158 -13.79 -8.81 -53.76
N GLN A 159 -13.24 -8.58 -54.96
CA GLN A 159 -13.24 -9.54 -56.07
C GLN A 159 -12.36 -10.77 -55.77
N LEU A 160 -11.23 -10.59 -55.10
CA LEU A 160 -10.41 -11.68 -54.53
C LEU A 160 -11.09 -12.37 -53.33
N GLN A 161 -11.96 -11.66 -52.59
CA GLN A 161 -12.80 -12.24 -51.52
C GLN A 161 -14.00 -13.05 -52.02
N VAL A 162 -14.27 -13.13 -53.33
CA VAL A 162 -15.21 -14.14 -53.89
C VAL A 162 -14.51 -15.50 -54.08
N GLU A 163 -13.45 -15.75 -53.31
CA GLU A 163 -13.02 -17.11 -52.99
C GLU A 163 -13.75 -17.55 -51.71
N PRO A 164 -14.57 -18.63 -51.73
CA PRO A 164 -15.41 -19.07 -50.60
C PRO A 164 -14.65 -19.23 -49.27
N ASP A 165 -13.33 -19.42 -49.34
CA ASP A 165 -12.45 -19.61 -48.20
C ASP A 165 -12.24 -18.33 -47.37
N LEU A 166 -12.20 -17.14 -47.98
CA LEU A 166 -12.02 -15.89 -47.23
C LEU A 166 -13.27 -15.48 -46.44
N ILE A 167 -14.47 -15.69 -46.99
CA ILE A 167 -15.74 -15.41 -46.30
C ILE A 167 -15.90 -16.34 -45.09
N MET A 168 -15.56 -17.63 -45.27
CA MET A 168 -15.52 -18.60 -44.18
C MET A 168 -14.51 -18.20 -43.10
N MET A 169 -13.31 -17.76 -43.48
CA MET A 169 -12.27 -17.34 -42.54
C MET A 169 -12.67 -16.07 -41.77
N VAL A 170 -13.28 -15.08 -42.43
CA VAL A 170 -13.78 -13.85 -41.78
C VAL A 170 -14.92 -14.16 -40.80
N SER A 171 -15.85 -15.05 -41.17
CA SER A 171 -16.93 -15.50 -40.29
C SER A 171 -16.40 -16.26 -39.06
N PHE A 172 -15.39 -17.10 -39.25
CA PHE A 172 -14.69 -17.79 -38.18
C PHE A 172 -13.92 -16.82 -37.26
N CYS A 173 -13.22 -15.84 -37.82
CA CYS A 173 -12.56 -14.78 -37.05
C CYS A 173 -13.57 -13.94 -36.23
N PHE A 174 -14.74 -13.64 -36.79
CA PHE A 174 -15.78 -12.91 -36.07
C PHE A 174 -16.37 -13.74 -34.92
N SER A 175 -16.62 -15.03 -35.16
CA SER A 175 -17.13 -15.97 -34.16
C SER A 175 -16.14 -16.18 -33.02
N THR A 176 -14.87 -16.45 -33.34
CA THR A 176 -13.79 -16.57 -32.34
C THR A 176 -13.55 -15.26 -31.59
N SER A 177 -13.61 -14.10 -32.25
CA SER A 177 -13.52 -12.79 -31.58
C SER A 177 -14.66 -12.59 -30.57
N LYS A 178 -15.88 -13.00 -30.91
CA LYS A 178 -17.05 -12.96 -30.02
C LYS A 178 -16.85 -13.91 -28.82
N GLU A 179 -16.34 -15.10 -29.04
CA GLU A 179 -16.00 -16.05 -27.98
C GLU A 179 -14.93 -15.52 -27.04
N VAL A 180 -13.86 -14.92 -27.56
CA VAL A 180 -12.81 -14.27 -26.76
C VAL A 180 -13.39 -13.14 -25.91
N LYS A 181 -14.28 -12.31 -26.46
CA LYS A 181 -14.97 -11.26 -25.69
C LYS A 181 -15.84 -11.86 -24.57
N ASN A 182 -16.59 -12.92 -24.87
CA ASN A 182 -17.42 -13.63 -23.89
C ASN A 182 -16.56 -14.26 -22.78
N LEU A 183 -15.43 -14.88 -23.12
CA LEU A 183 -14.50 -15.46 -22.15
C LEU A 183 -13.85 -14.36 -21.29
N LYS A 184 -13.44 -13.24 -21.90
CA LYS A 184 -12.88 -12.09 -21.18
C LYS A 184 -13.86 -11.50 -20.17
N THR A 185 -15.14 -11.36 -20.54
CA THR A 185 -16.18 -10.90 -19.61
C THR A 185 -16.47 -11.90 -18.51
N LYS A 186 -16.51 -13.21 -18.81
CA LYS A 186 -16.65 -14.26 -17.79
C LYS A 186 -15.48 -14.24 -16.79
N TYR A 187 -14.24 -14.15 -17.28
CA TYR A 187 -13.05 -14.05 -16.46
C TYR A 187 -13.07 -12.79 -15.58
N ALA A 188 -13.46 -11.63 -16.12
CA ALA A 188 -13.60 -10.39 -15.36
C ALA A 188 -14.63 -10.52 -14.23
N LYS A 189 -15.80 -11.11 -14.50
CA LYS A 189 -16.83 -11.39 -13.48
C LYS A 189 -16.33 -12.34 -12.40
N GLN A 190 -15.60 -13.39 -12.80
CA GLN A 190 -15.05 -14.36 -11.86
C GLN A 190 -13.94 -13.74 -10.99
N LYS A 191 -13.06 -12.92 -11.58
CA LYS A 191 -12.05 -12.14 -10.86
C LYS A 191 -12.69 -11.20 -9.84
N ASP A 192 -13.74 -10.48 -10.20
CA ASP A 192 -14.48 -9.59 -9.29
C ASP A 192 -15.15 -10.38 -8.15
N LYS A 193 -15.77 -11.53 -8.44
CA LYS A 193 -16.34 -12.42 -7.43
C LYS A 193 -15.28 -12.90 -6.43
N PHE A 194 -14.11 -13.34 -6.91
CA PHE A 194 -13.02 -13.78 -6.03
C PHE A 194 -12.41 -12.64 -5.24
N MET A 195 -12.30 -11.44 -5.81
CA MET A 195 -11.86 -10.24 -5.09
C MET A 195 -12.79 -9.92 -3.92
N LYS A 196 -14.11 -9.90 -4.17
CA LYS A 196 -15.13 -9.67 -3.12
C LYS A 196 -15.11 -10.76 -2.06
N GLN A 197 -14.98 -12.03 -2.45
CA GLN A 197 -14.90 -13.14 -1.50
C GLN A 197 -13.64 -13.06 -0.64
N ARG A 198 -12.48 -12.75 -1.24
CA ARG A 198 -11.22 -12.55 -0.50
C ARG A 198 -11.32 -11.40 0.50
N GLN A 199 -11.93 -10.28 0.10
CA GLN A 199 -12.16 -9.14 0.98
C GLN A 199 -13.08 -9.53 2.15
N HIS A 200 -14.19 -10.20 1.87
CA HIS A 200 -15.12 -10.66 2.90
C HIS A 200 -14.46 -11.62 3.89
N LEU A 201 -13.72 -12.63 3.41
CA LEU A 201 -12.97 -13.56 4.28
C LEU A 201 -11.91 -12.84 5.12
N SER A 202 -11.19 -11.88 4.52
CA SER A 202 -10.19 -11.08 5.25
C SER A 202 -10.82 -10.26 6.38
N GLU A 203 -11.98 -9.65 6.14
CA GLU A 203 -12.73 -8.92 7.16
C GLU A 203 -13.24 -9.84 8.27
N VAL A 204 -13.79 -11.01 7.92
CA VAL A 204 -14.26 -11.99 8.91
C VAL A 204 -13.10 -12.49 9.78
N HIS A 205 -11.96 -12.84 9.19
CA HIS A 205 -10.77 -13.24 9.94
C HIS A 205 -10.26 -12.13 10.85
N LYS A 206 -10.25 -10.87 10.38
CA LYS A 206 -9.88 -9.72 11.22
C LYS A 206 -10.82 -9.55 12.42
N ARG A 207 -12.13 -9.65 12.20
CA ARG A 207 -13.14 -9.58 13.28
C ARG A 207 -12.98 -10.75 14.27
N SER A 208 -12.75 -11.96 13.78
CA SER A 208 -12.52 -13.15 14.61
C SER A 208 -11.28 -13.01 15.49
N ARG A 209 -10.16 -12.54 14.91
CA ARG A 209 -8.91 -12.27 15.65
C ARG A 209 -9.13 -11.24 16.77
N GLN A 210 -9.78 -10.12 16.45
CA GLN A 210 -10.09 -9.08 17.45
C GLN A 210 -11.05 -9.57 18.54
N HIS A 211 -11.96 -10.50 18.23
CA HIS A 211 -12.83 -11.11 19.22
C HIS A 211 -12.04 -12.04 20.15
N TYR A 212 -11.18 -12.87 19.59
CA TYR A 212 -10.31 -13.77 20.35
C TYR A 212 -9.35 -12.99 21.27
N GLU A 213 -8.72 -11.91 20.78
CA GLU A 213 -7.88 -11.03 21.61
C GLU A 213 -8.64 -10.40 22.78
N ARG A 214 -9.91 -10.03 22.58
CA ARG A 214 -10.77 -9.52 23.66
C ARG A 214 -11.07 -10.59 24.71
N ILE A 215 -11.44 -11.80 24.27
CA ILE A 215 -11.67 -12.92 25.18
C ILE A 215 -10.41 -13.26 25.96
N GLN A 216 -9.24 -13.30 25.30
CA GLN A 216 -7.98 -13.59 25.96
C GLN A 216 -7.63 -12.54 27.02
N LYS A 217 -7.87 -11.25 26.75
CA LYS A 217 -7.70 -10.17 27.73
C LYS A 217 -8.67 -10.32 28.91
N GLU A 218 -9.93 -10.65 28.63
CA GLU A 218 -10.94 -10.88 29.67
C GLU A 218 -10.54 -12.04 30.58
N VAL A 219 -10.15 -13.19 30.01
CA VAL A 219 -9.69 -14.35 30.77
C VAL A 219 -8.50 -14.01 31.65
N ARG A 220 -7.51 -13.27 31.14
CA ARG A 220 -6.36 -12.83 31.95
C ARG A 220 -6.80 -11.93 33.11
N TYR A 221 -7.70 -11.00 32.86
CA TYR A 221 -8.22 -10.09 33.88
C TYR A 221 -9.02 -10.86 34.95
N THR A 222 -9.92 -11.76 34.55
CA THR A 222 -10.73 -12.56 35.49
C THR A 222 -9.86 -13.50 36.31
N THR A 223 -8.92 -14.22 35.69
CA THR A 223 -8.00 -15.11 36.42
C THR A 223 -7.14 -14.33 37.41
N ALA A 224 -6.65 -13.14 37.04
CA ALA A 224 -5.90 -12.27 37.94
C ALA A 224 -6.77 -11.65 39.05
N ALA A 225 -8.04 -11.39 38.78
CA ALA A 225 -8.98 -10.91 39.79
C ALA A 225 -9.36 -12.03 40.78
N ASP A 226 -9.59 -13.24 40.28
CA ASP A 226 -9.92 -14.41 41.11
C ASP A 226 -8.72 -14.84 41.97
N ALA A 227 -7.50 -14.83 41.41
CA ALA A 227 -6.28 -15.06 42.18
C ALA A 227 -6.09 -14.02 43.29
N ARG A 228 -6.36 -12.73 43.03
CA ARG A 228 -6.29 -11.67 44.05
C ARG A 228 -7.34 -11.86 45.15
N LYS A 229 -8.59 -12.18 44.79
CA LYS A 229 -9.63 -12.47 45.78
C LYS A 229 -9.29 -13.68 46.65
N PHE A 230 -8.71 -14.72 46.05
CA PHE A 230 -8.27 -15.90 46.80
C PHE A 230 -7.15 -15.55 47.78
N GLU A 231 -6.16 -14.76 47.34
CA GLU A 231 -5.09 -14.24 48.20
C GLU A 231 -5.64 -13.45 49.39
N GLU A 232 -6.52 -12.48 49.12
CA GLU A 232 -7.15 -11.64 50.15
C GLU A 232 -7.96 -12.50 51.14
N MET A 233 -8.74 -13.45 50.64
CA MET A 233 -9.51 -14.38 51.48
C MET A 233 -8.59 -15.28 52.31
N TRP A 234 -7.50 -15.77 51.74
CA TRP A 234 -6.54 -16.62 52.45
C TRP A 234 -5.92 -15.87 53.62
N VAL A 235 -5.39 -14.68 53.39
CA VAL A 235 -4.74 -13.86 54.43
C VAL A 235 -5.74 -13.55 55.56
N MET A 236 -6.97 -13.16 55.21
CA MET A 236 -8.03 -12.91 56.19
C MET A 236 -8.36 -14.16 57.02
N MET A 237 -8.56 -15.31 56.38
CA MET A 237 -8.87 -16.57 57.08
C MET A 237 -7.70 -17.05 57.95
N GLU A 238 -6.47 -16.92 57.47
CA GLU A 238 -5.28 -17.25 58.23
C GLU A 238 -5.15 -16.36 59.48
N GLU A 239 -5.42 -15.06 59.34
CA GLU A 239 -5.45 -14.13 60.48
C GLU A 239 -6.56 -14.50 61.49
N GLU A 240 -7.76 -14.84 61.03
CA GLU A 240 -8.84 -15.27 61.91
C GLU A 240 -8.50 -16.56 62.68
N VAL A 241 -7.95 -17.56 62.00
CA VAL A 241 -7.60 -18.84 62.63
C VAL A 241 -6.40 -18.69 63.57
N THR A 242 -5.39 -17.87 63.21
CA THR A 242 -4.27 -17.57 64.11
C THR A 242 -4.74 -16.86 65.38
N GLN A 243 -5.67 -15.91 65.29
CA GLN A 243 -6.28 -15.29 66.48
C GLN A 243 -7.05 -16.30 67.35
N LEU A 244 -7.79 -17.23 66.75
CA LEU A 244 -8.48 -18.30 67.50
C LEU A 244 -7.48 -19.25 68.16
N ALA A 245 -6.42 -19.63 67.46
CA ALA A 245 -5.34 -20.46 67.98
C ALA A 245 -4.65 -19.79 69.18
N GLU A 246 -4.38 -18.48 69.11
CA GLU A 246 -3.83 -17.71 70.23
C GLU A 246 -4.76 -17.68 71.44
N LYS A 247 -6.07 -17.50 71.22
CA LYS A 247 -7.07 -17.55 72.31
C LYS A 247 -7.12 -18.95 72.95
N ALA A 248 -7.12 -20.02 72.15
CA ALA A 248 -7.12 -21.39 72.64
C ALA A 248 -5.87 -21.68 73.48
N LEU A 249 -4.69 -21.25 73.03
CA LEU A 249 -3.45 -21.38 73.79
C LEU A 249 -3.45 -20.56 75.09
N ALA A 250 -4.07 -19.38 75.09
CA ALA A 250 -4.22 -18.58 76.31
C ALA A 250 -5.11 -19.28 77.35
N ILE A 251 -6.22 -19.88 76.90
CA ILE A 251 -7.11 -20.69 77.75
C ILE A 251 -6.37 -21.93 78.28
N ASP A 252 -5.64 -22.64 77.42
CA ASP A 252 -4.82 -23.79 77.80
C ASP A 252 -3.83 -23.43 78.92
N SER A 253 -3.14 -22.30 78.78
CA SER A 253 -2.20 -21.80 79.78
C SER A 253 -2.88 -21.54 81.13
N LEU A 254 -4.09 -20.95 81.12
CA LEU A 254 -4.87 -20.70 82.33
C LEU A 254 -5.35 -21.98 83.02
N ILE A 255 -5.80 -22.97 82.24
CA ILE A 255 -6.24 -24.27 82.75
C ILE A 255 -5.06 -25.03 83.35
N CYS A 256 -3.94 -25.14 82.62
CA CYS A 256 -2.74 -25.77 83.13
C CYS A 256 -2.24 -25.11 84.43
N LYS A 257 -2.30 -23.78 84.52
CA LYS A 257 -1.96 -23.04 85.75
C LYS A 257 -2.89 -23.37 86.92
N HIS A 258 -4.20 -23.50 86.69
CA HIS A 258 -5.16 -23.89 87.74
C HIS A 258 -4.94 -25.33 88.22
N LEU A 259 -4.53 -26.24 87.33
CA LEU A 259 -4.23 -27.63 87.65
C LEU A 259 -2.81 -27.83 88.23
N GLY A 260 -2.01 -26.77 88.32
CA GLY A 260 -0.63 -26.84 88.81
C GLY A 260 0.35 -27.54 87.84
N LEU A 261 -0.01 -27.65 86.56
CA LEU A 261 0.80 -28.27 85.51
C LEU A 261 1.77 -27.24 84.88
N ALA A 262 2.97 -27.68 84.52
CA ALA A 262 3.92 -26.86 83.78
C ALA A 262 3.43 -26.69 82.33
N TRP A 263 3.04 -25.47 81.96
CA TRP A 263 2.60 -25.16 80.61
C TRP A 263 3.79 -24.74 79.73
N GLU A 264 3.97 -25.42 78.60
CA GLU A 264 4.94 -25.06 77.57
C GLU A 264 4.23 -24.62 76.30
N ARG A 265 4.65 -23.48 75.75
CA ARG A 265 4.09 -22.94 74.51
C ARG A 265 4.57 -23.79 73.32
N PRO A 266 3.67 -24.26 72.43
CA PRO A 266 4.09 -24.89 71.19
C PRO A 266 5.03 -24.00 70.37
N SER A 267 6.04 -24.60 69.73
CA SER A 267 7.08 -23.90 68.96
C SER A 267 6.51 -22.98 67.88
N ALA A 268 7.11 -21.81 67.66
CA ALA A 268 6.69 -20.86 66.62
C ALA A 268 6.72 -21.48 65.21
N ALA A 269 7.63 -22.43 64.95
CA ALA A 269 7.71 -23.16 63.68
C ALA A 269 6.46 -24.02 63.39
N PHE A 270 5.66 -24.34 64.41
CA PHE A 270 4.40 -25.05 64.26
C PHE A 270 3.31 -24.19 63.61
N MET A 271 3.39 -22.87 63.78
CA MET A 271 2.46 -21.87 63.23
C MET A 271 2.98 -21.19 61.96
N GLU A 272 4.12 -21.65 61.40
CA GLU A 272 4.62 -21.11 60.14
C GLU A 272 3.68 -21.48 58.99
N SER A 273 3.07 -20.44 58.42
CA SER A 273 2.22 -20.58 57.24
C SER A 273 3.06 -20.79 55.98
N PRO A 274 2.64 -21.72 55.09
CA PRO A 274 3.22 -21.83 53.76
C PRO A 274 2.97 -20.60 52.87
N GLY A 275 2.09 -19.69 53.31
CA GLY A 275 1.58 -18.57 52.52
C GLY A 275 0.71 -19.05 51.35
N PRO A 276 -0.02 -18.12 50.69
CA PRO A 276 -0.68 -18.40 49.43
C PRO A 276 0.36 -18.78 48.37
N ARG A 277 0.49 -20.07 48.07
CA ARG A 277 1.40 -20.51 47.01
C ARG A 277 0.81 -20.05 45.68
N ARG A 278 1.40 -19.03 45.04
CA ARG A 278 1.01 -18.63 43.70
C ARG A 278 1.04 -19.83 42.77
N SER A 279 -0.01 -20.00 41.98
CA SER A 279 -0.06 -20.89 40.80
C SER A 279 0.89 -20.44 39.67
N GLN A 280 2.04 -19.82 39.99
CA GLN A 280 3.01 -19.25 39.05
C GLN A 280 4.25 -20.11 38.82
N ASP A 281 4.39 -21.28 39.46
CA ASP A 281 5.54 -22.16 39.22
C ASP A 281 5.51 -22.87 37.84
N LEU A 282 4.56 -22.53 36.96
CA LEU A 282 4.53 -22.98 35.56
C LEU A 282 4.99 -21.92 34.53
N GLU A 283 5.33 -20.69 34.94
CA GLU A 283 5.82 -19.66 34.00
C GLU A 283 7.35 -19.50 34.00
N ARG A 284 8.09 -20.16 34.93
CA ARG A 284 9.54 -19.97 35.04
C ARG A 284 10.39 -20.75 34.01
N ASP A 285 9.76 -21.52 33.12
CA ASP A 285 10.42 -22.13 31.95
C ASP A 285 10.10 -21.42 30.62
N SER A 286 9.38 -20.29 30.62
CA SER A 286 9.11 -19.50 29.40
C SER A 286 9.64 -18.06 29.45
N GLU A 287 10.49 -17.73 30.43
CA GLU A 287 11.25 -16.49 30.49
C GLU A 287 12.76 -16.74 30.32
N HIS A 288 13.12 -17.60 29.35
CA HIS A 288 14.32 -17.33 28.56
C HIS A 288 13.87 -16.62 27.28
N GLY A 289 13.41 -15.39 27.47
CA GLY A 289 13.67 -14.34 26.50
C GLY A 289 15.19 -14.15 26.46
N THR A 290 15.90 -15.07 25.80
CA THR A 290 17.18 -14.74 25.20
C THR A 290 16.92 -13.51 24.38
N GLY A 291 17.54 -12.41 24.80
CA GLY A 291 17.60 -11.19 24.03
C GLY A 291 17.82 -11.57 22.58
N VAL A 292 17.00 -10.99 21.71
CA VAL A 292 17.35 -10.84 20.32
C VAL A 292 18.59 -9.94 20.34
N GLU A 293 19.75 -10.53 20.64
CA GLU A 293 20.95 -10.15 19.92
C GLU A 293 20.57 -10.21 18.45
N GLU A 294 20.93 -9.16 17.72
CA GLU A 294 20.90 -9.10 16.27
C GLU A 294 21.73 -10.29 15.74
N GLY A 295 21.12 -11.47 15.74
CA GLY A 295 21.69 -12.69 15.23
C GLY A 295 21.64 -12.58 13.73
N GLU A 296 22.75 -12.16 13.14
CA GLU A 296 23.05 -12.53 11.76
C GLU A 296 22.74 -14.01 11.62
N LEU A 297 21.72 -14.32 10.80
CA LEU A 297 21.36 -15.68 10.44
C LEU A 297 22.65 -16.42 10.07
N SER A 298 22.93 -17.53 10.75
CA SER A 298 24.11 -18.35 10.43
C SER A 298 24.16 -18.56 8.92
N SER A 299 25.29 -18.18 8.31
CA SER A 299 25.51 -18.26 6.86
C SER A 299 25.16 -19.65 6.30
N GLU A 300 25.22 -20.68 7.14
CA GLU A 300 24.89 -22.07 6.82
C GLU A 300 23.38 -22.32 6.66
N THR A 301 22.53 -21.70 7.49
CA THR A 301 21.07 -21.78 7.36
C THR A 301 20.59 -21.02 6.13
N LEU A 302 21.19 -19.85 5.86
CA LEU A 302 20.92 -19.07 4.65
C LEU A 302 21.27 -19.85 3.38
N MET A 303 22.42 -20.53 3.38
CA MET A 303 22.88 -21.36 2.25
C MET A 303 21.94 -22.54 1.98
N LYS A 304 21.43 -23.20 3.02
CA LYS A 304 20.43 -24.28 2.87
C LYS A 304 19.09 -23.81 2.30
N VAL A 305 18.60 -22.65 2.73
CA VAL A 305 17.35 -22.10 2.18
C VAL A 305 17.54 -21.65 0.73
N MET A 306 18.70 -21.10 0.38
CA MET A 306 19.05 -20.78 -1.00
C MET A 306 19.12 -22.03 -1.89
N GLU A 307 19.67 -23.13 -1.38
CA GLU A 307 19.72 -24.42 -2.09
C GLU A 307 18.30 -24.96 -2.37
N LEU A 308 17.44 -24.98 -1.34
CA LEU A 308 16.04 -25.39 -1.47
C LEU A 308 15.25 -24.53 -2.47
N LEU A 309 15.46 -23.21 -2.45
CA LEU A 309 14.82 -22.32 -3.42
C LEU A 309 15.26 -22.62 -4.85
N CYS A 310 16.55 -22.88 -5.08
CA CYS A 310 17.07 -23.28 -6.40
C CYS A 310 16.52 -24.61 -6.89
N ASP A 311 16.24 -25.56 -5.99
CA ASP A 311 15.65 -26.85 -6.34
C ASP A 311 14.17 -26.72 -6.72
N GLU A 312 13.39 -25.99 -5.91
CA GLU A 312 11.95 -25.79 -6.14
C GLU A 312 11.65 -24.86 -7.33
N THR A 313 12.50 -23.87 -7.58
CA THR A 313 12.33 -22.91 -8.68
C THR A 313 13.09 -23.30 -9.95
N GLY A 314 13.64 -24.51 -10.01
CA GLY A 314 14.43 -24.97 -11.14
C GLY A 314 13.71 -24.82 -12.49
N PHE A 315 12.39 -24.95 -12.53
CA PHE A 315 11.60 -24.83 -13.77
C PHE A 315 11.72 -23.45 -14.47
N LEU A 316 12.15 -22.41 -13.76
CA LEU A 316 12.38 -21.07 -14.31
C LEU A 316 13.75 -20.91 -14.97
N VAL A 317 14.66 -21.88 -14.79
CA VAL A 317 16.01 -21.84 -15.36
C VAL A 317 16.00 -22.47 -16.76
N GLU A 318 16.38 -21.71 -17.79
CA GLU A 318 16.40 -22.13 -19.19
C GLU A 318 17.21 -23.42 -19.42
N ASP A 319 16.71 -24.32 -20.28
CA ASP A 319 17.34 -25.62 -20.59
C ASP A 319 18.76 -25.52 -21.15
N LYS A 320 19.09 -24.42 -21.82
CA LYS A 320 20.45 -24.14 -22.32
C LYS A 320 21.41 -23.86 -21.17
N LEU A 321 20.97 -23.12 -20.15
CA LEU A 321 21.75 -22.83 -18.95
C LEU A 321 21.94 -24.10 -18.11
N ARG A 322 20.91 -24.94 -18.00
CA ARG A 322 20.98 -26.24 -17.31
C ARG A 322 22.10 -27.13 -17.87
N LYS A 323 22.24 -27.20 -19.20
CA LYS A 323 23.29 -28.01 -19.86
C LYS A 323 24.71 -27.48 -19.64
N LEU A 324 24.86 -26.16 -19.49
CA LEU A 324 26.14 -25.51 -19.22
C LEU A 324 26.57 -25.56 -17.75
N LEU A 325 25.62 -25.78 -16.84
CA LEU A 325 25.86 -25.87 -15.41
C LEU A 325 26.29 -27.27 -14.93
N VAL A 326 25.96 -28.34 -15.67
CA VAL A 326 26.29 -29.74 -15.32
C VAL A 326 27.78 -29.97 -14.99
N PRO A 327 28.77 -29.34 -15.67
CA PRO A 327 30.19 -29.53 -15.36
C PRO A 327 30.71 -28.81 -14.11
N MET A 328 29.92 -27.94 -13.47
CA MET A 328 30.39 -27.06 -12.38
C MET A 328 30.17 -27.68 -10.98
N GLU A 329 30.83 -27.15 -9.95
CA GLU A 329 30.59 -27.57 -8.56
C GLU A 329 29.21 -27.14 -8.06
N LYS A 330 28.60 -27.92 -7.16
CA LYS A 330 27.22 -27.69 -6.68
C LYS A 330 27.01 -26.29 -6.10
N ASN A 331 27.99 -25.75 -5.38
CA ASN A 331 27.91 -24.41 -4.80
C ASN A 331 27.91 -23.32 -5.88
N GLU A 332 28.74 -23.48 -6.91
CA GLU A 332 28.79 -22.55 -8.04
C GLU A 332 27.52 -22.63 -8.89
N GLN A 333 27.00 -23.85 -9.09
CA GLN A 333 25.71 -24.05 -9.76
C GLN A 333 24.56 -23.36 -9.00
N THR A 334 24.53 -23.48 -7.67
CA THR A 334 23.50 -22.84 -6.84
C THR A 334 23.58 -21.33 -6.96
N ILE A 335 24.77 -20.73 -6.94
CA ILE A 335 24.95 -19.27 -7.10
C ILE A 335 24.48 -18.80 -8.47
N VAL A 336 24.84 -19.49 -9.55
CA VAL A 336 24.45 -19.08 -10.92
C VAL A 336 22.96 -19.27 -11.16
N LYS A 337 22.35 -20.32 -10.61
CA LYS A 337 20.89 -20.51 -10.63
C LYS A 337 20.19 -19.40 -9.87
N LEU A 338 20.66 -19.06 -8.67
CA LEU A 338 20.11 -18.00 -7.83
C LEU A 338 20.17 -16.64 -8.54
N HIS A 339 21.31 -16.31 -9.16
CA HIS A 339 21.48 -15.08 -9.91
C HIS A 339 20.56 -15.01 -11.15
N SER A 340 20.34 -16.14 -11.82
CA SER A 340 19.42 -16.24 -12.96
C SER A 340 17.96 -16.06 -12.52
N LEU A 341 17.60 -16.66 -11.38
CA LEU A 341 16.27 -16.50 -10.78
C LEU A 341 16.01 -15.05 -10.35
N PHE A 342 17.01 -14.38 -9.78
CA PHE A 342 16.89 -12.96 -9.43
C PHE A 342 16.73 -12.05 -10.64
N ALA A 343 17.41 -12.35 -11.75
CA ALA A 343 17.22 -11.62 -12.99
C ALA A 343 15.78 -11.77 -13.53
N VAL A 344 15.20 -12.98 -13.45
CA VAL A 344 13.82 -13.24 -13.90
C VAL A 344 12.78 -12.64 -12.96
N LEU A 345 13.02 -12.68 -11.64
CA LEU A 345 12.11 -12.13 -10.62
C LEU A 345 12.29 -10.62 -10.40
N GLY A 346 13.31 -10.00 -11.00
CA GLY A 346 13.60 -8.57 -10.89
C GLY A 346 14.10 -8.15 -9.50
N LEU A 347 14.69 -9.07 -8.74
CA LEU A 347 15.19 -8.84 -7.39
C LEU A 347 16.65 -8.39 -7.43
N LYS A 348 17.03 -7.38 -6.64
CA LYS A 348 18.44 -7.00 -6.47
C LYS A 348 19.05 -7.85 -5.35
N GLU A 349 20.33 -8.18 -5.48
CA GLU A 349 21.10 -9.00 -4.54
C GLU A 349 21.06 -8.49 -3.09
N LYS A 350 20.82 -7.18 -2.91
CA LYS A 350 20.72 -6.47 -1.62
C LYS A 350 19.39 -6.70 -0.88
N ASP A 351 18.36 -7.17 -1.58
CA ASP A 351 17.01 -7.32 -1.05
C ASP A 351 16.76 -8.73 -0.49
N LEU A 352 17.67 -9.67 -0.77
CA LEU A 352 17.54 -11.07 -0.41
C LEU A 352 17.61 -11.35 1.10
N PRO A 353 18.58 -10.80 1.86
CA PRO A 353 18.62 -11.03 3.30
C PRO A 353 17.39 -10.46 3.99
N LYS A 354 16.86 -9.33 3.49
CA LYS A 354 15.66 -8.68 4.03
C LYS A 354 14.41 -9.52 3.79
N LEU A 355 14.25 -10.07 2.58
CA LEU A 355 13.08 -10.85 2.21
C LEU A 355 13.07 -12.23 2.89
N LEU A 356 14.24 -12.86 3.03
CA LEU A 356 14.37 -14.10 3.81
C LEU A 356 14.15 -13.87 5.30
N HIS A 357 14.71 -12.79 5.86
CA HIS A 357 14.48 -12.44 7.26
C HIS A 357 12.99 -12.18 7.52
N GLU A 358 12.31 -11.41 6.66
CA GLU A 358 10.87 -11.16 6.77
C GLU A 358 10.04 -12.45 6.64
N PHE A 359 10.41 -13.35 5.71
CA PHE A 359 9.70 -14.62 5.52
C PHE A 359 9.86 -15.56 6.72
N LEU A 360 11.06 -15.64 7.30
CA LEU A 360 11.33 -16.47 8.47
C LEU A 360 10.68 -15.89 9.73
N LEU A 361 10.70 -14.56 9.92
CA LEU A 361 9.95 -13.89 10.99
C LEU A 361 8.44 -14.18 10.89
N MET A 362 7.89 -14.19 9.68
CA MET A 362 6.49 -14.56 9.44
C MET A 362 6.22 -16.03 9.77
N TYR A 363 7.17 -16.93 9.51
CA TYR A 363 7.06 -18.35 9.82
C TYR A 363 7.15 -18.63 11.32
N GLU A 364 8.08 -17.99 12.03
CA GLU A 364 8.21 -18.07 13.49
C GLU A 364 6.98 -17.50 14.21
N ARG A 365 6.42 -16.39 13.71
CA ARG A 365 5.16 -15.84 14.21
C ARG A 365 3.99 -16.82 14.02
N GLN A 366 3.91 -17.52 12.89
CA GLN A 366 2.88 -18.54 12.65
C GLN A 366 3.07 -19.80 13.50
N GLN A 367 4.32 -20.20 13.79
CA GLN A 367 4.61 -21.30 14.72
C GLN A 367 4.20 -20.92 16.16
N GLY A 368 4.50 -19.69 16.61
CA GLY A 368 4.03 -19.20 17.92
C GLY A 368 2.49 -19.23 18.06
N GLU A 369 1.77 -18.89 17.00
CA GLU A 369 0.29 -18.97 16.96
C GLU A 369 -0.24 -20.42 16.89
N ARG A 370 0.49 -21.36 16.24
CA ARG A 370 0.14 -22.79 16.19
C ARG A 370 0.45 -23.54 17.49
N SER A 371 1.55 -23.20 18.15
CA SER A 371 1.92 -23.73 19.47
C SER A 371 0.96 -23.24 20.55
N SER A 372 0.49 -21.99 20.46
CA SER A 372 -0.53 -21.43 21.35
C SER A 372 -1.91 -22.11 21.17
N SER A 373 -2.26 -22.53 19.95
CA SER A 373 -3.53 -23.22 19.69
C SER A 373 -3.53 -24.71 20.06
N HIS A 374 -2.37 -25.37 20.07
CA HIS A 374 -2.26 -26.75 20.58
C HIS A 374 -2.19 -26.85 22.11
N GLN A 375 -1.83 -25.78 22.83
CA GLN A 375 -1.89 -25.76 24.31
C GLN A 375 -3.31 -25.58 24.87
N GLN A 376 -4.26 -25.05 24.09
CA GLN A 376 -5.64 -24.83 24.57
C GLN A 376 -6.52 -26.08 24.56
N SER A 377 -6.12 -27.15 23.85
CA SER A 377 -6.86 -28.42 23.81
C SER A 377 -6.60 -29.31 25.04
N SER A 378 -5.67 -28.93 25.91
CA SER A 378 -5.17 -29.76 27.02
C SER A 378 -5.22 -28.99 28.33
N LEU A 379 -6.35 -28.34 28.65
CA LEU A 379 -6.60 -27.78 29.98
C LEU A 379 -6.96 -28.89 30.98
N SER A 380 -6.12 -29.92 31.07
CA SER A 380 -5.96 -30.64 32.32
C SER A 380 -4.85 -29.92 33.07
N HIS A 381 -5.23 -28.95 33.90
CA HIS A 381 -4.32 -28.46 34.93
C HIS A 381 -3.84 -29.70 35.71
N PRO A 382 -2.52 -29.97 35.79
CA PRO A 382 -2.03 -30.97 36.73
C PRO A 382 -2.55 -30.58 38.10
N ALA A 383 -3.20 -31.51 38.79
CA ALA A 383 -3.77 -31.26 40.11
C ALA A 383 -2.69 -30.60 40.99
N ARG A 384 -2.98 -29.38 41.46
CA ARG A 384 -2.09 -28.62 42.34
C ARG A 384 -1.87 -29.48 43.59
N ASP A 385 -0.61 -29.64 43.99
CA ASP A 385 -0.26 -30.37 45.21
C ASP A 385 -0.73 -29.56 46.44
N THR A 386 -1.87 -29.96 47.01
CA THR A 386 -2.48 -29.36 48.20
C THR A 386 -1.93 -29.93 49.50
N SER A 387 -1.01 -30.91 49.44
CA SER A 387 -0.56 -31.64 50.63
C SER A 387 0.08 -30.73 51.69
N VAL A 388 0.79 -29.68 51.25
CA VAL A 388 1.44 -28.71 52.16
C VAL A 388 0.41 -27.84 52.89
N GLU A 389 -0.66 -27.44 52.19
CA GLU A 389 -1.75 -26.63 52.72
C GLU A 389 -2.61 -27.46 53.69
N GLU A 390 -2.94 -28.69 53.29
CA GLU A 390 -3.68 -29.65 54.13
C GLU A 390 -2.94 -29.95 55.43
N ALA A 391 -1.63 -30.22 55.35
CA ALA A 391 -0.81 -30.49 56.53
C ALA A 391 -0.69 -29.27 57.46
N TYR A 392 -0.73 -28.05 56.92
CA TYR A 392 -0.74 -26.82 57.73
C TYR A 392 -2.04 -26.69 58.52
N TRP A 393 -3.19 -26.82 57.87
CA TRP A 393 -4.49 -26.70 58.53
C TRP A 393 -4.73 -27.82 59.54
N ASP A 394 -4.28 -29.04 59.26
CA ASP A 394 -4.36 -30.16 60.20
C ASP A 394 -3.48 -29.94 61.44
N ARG A 395 -2.27 -29.39 61.27
CA ARG A 395 -1.43 -28.97 62.41
C ARG A 395 -2.13 -27.90 63.25
N LEU A 396 -2.64 -26.85 62.61
CA LEU A 396 -3.26 -25.73 63.31
C LEU A 396 -4.56 -26.13 64.03
N GLY A 397 -5.35 -27.02 63.45
CA GLY A 397 -6.54 -27.61 64.08
C GLY A 397 -6.21 -28.47 65.31
N ASN A 398 -5.07 -29.16 65.29
CA ASN A 398 -4.60 -30.01 66.39
C ASN A 398 -3.66 -29.28 67.38
N ILE A 399 -3.71 -27.94 67.44
CA ILE A 399 -2.87 -27.15 68.35
C ILE A 399 -3.14 -27.44 69.83
N ILE A 400 -4.39 -27.77 70.16
CA ILE A 400 -4.78 -28.41 71.42
C ILE A 400 -4.99 -29.89 71.12
N THR A 401 -4.09 -30.73 71.62
CA THR A 401 -4.15 -32.17 71.37
C THR A 401 -5.40 -32.78 72.00
N GLU A 402 -5.86 -33.90 71.46
CA GLU A 402 -7.03 -34.62 71.99
C GLU A 402 -6.85 -35.02 73.48
N GLU A 403 -5.61 -35.26 73.91
CA GLU A 403 -5.26 -35.51 75.30
C GLU A 403 -5.53 -34.29 76.19
N LYS A 404 -5.17 -33.09 75.72
CA LYS A 404 -5.47 -31.84 76.44
C LYS A 404 -6.96 -31.56 76.51
N LEU A 405 -7.72 -31.86 75.46
CA LEU A 405 -9.18 -31.75 75.49
C LEU A 405 -9.80 -32.67 76.54
N LYS A 406 -9.34 -33.93 76.63
CA LYS A 406 -9.79 -34.86 77.69
C LYS A 406 -9.45 -34.35 79.10
N LEU A 407 -8.29 -33.70 79.26
CA LEU A 407 -7.91 -33.03 80.50
C LEU A 407 -8.84 -31.85 80.82
N TRP A 408 -9.20 -31.04 79.82
CA TRP A 408 -10.15 -29.93 79.99
C TRP A 408 -11.54 -30.43 80.39
N ASP A 409 -12.06 -31.47 79.72
CA ASP A 409 -13.36 -32.08 80.06
C ASP A 409 -13.37 -32.66 81.48
N ALA A 410 -12.27 -33.29 81.90
CA ALA A 410 -12.12 -33.78 83.28
C ALA A 410 -12.08 -32.62 84.27
N ALA A 411 -11.28 -31.59 84.00
CA ALA A 411 -11.19 -30.40 84.85
C ALA A 411 -12.55 -29.68 84.97
N GLU A 412 -13.31 -29.57 83.89
CA GLU A 412 -14.66 -28.98 83.91
C GLU A 412 -15.62 -29.79 84.80
N ARG A 413 -15.60 -31.14 84.68
CA ARG A 413 -16.43 -32.01 85.52
C ARG A 413 -16.08 -31.88 87.00
N GLU A 414 -14.79 -31.89 87.34
CA GLU A 414 -14.33 -31.74 88.72
C GLU A 414 -14.69 -30.36 89.29
N LEU A 415 -14.54 -29.29 88.49
CA LEU A 415 -14.92 -27.93 88.90
C LEU A 415 -16.43 -27.80 89.13
N LYS A 416 -17.27 -28.42 88.29
CA LYS A 416 -18.73 -28.46 88.48
C LYS A 416 -19.12 -29.20 89.76
N GLN A 417 -18.49 -30.35 90.04
CA GLN A 417 -18.72 -31.08 91.29
C GLN A 417 -18.28 -30.25 92.51
N TYR A 418 -17.14 -29.56 92.41
CA TYR A 418 -16.67 -28.68 93.47
C TYR A 418 -17.63 -27.50 93.70
N GLU A 419 -18.20 -26.91 92.64
CA GLU A 419 -19.22 -25.86 92.73
C GLU A 419 -20.50 -26.37 93.42
N GLU A 420 -20.98 -27.58 93.09
CA GLU A 420 -22.12 -28.20 93.77
C GLU A 420 -21.84 -28.37 95.27
N VAL A 421 -20.66 -28.88 95.63
CA VAL A 421 -20.26 -29.02 97.04
C VAL A 421 -20.17 -27.66 97.73
N LEU A 422 -19.65 -26.63 97.06
CA LEU A 422 -19.61 -25.27 97.60
C LEU A 422 -21.02 -24.68 97.79
N MET A 423 -21.95 -24.94 96.87
CA MET A 423 -23.35 -24.56 97.02
C MET A 423 -23.97 -25.26 98.23
N ASP A 424 -23.75 -26.56 98.40
CA ASP A 424 -24.23 -27.31 99.56
C ASP A 424 -23.66 -26.75 100.87
N ILE A 425 -22.35 -26.47 100.91
CA ILE A 425 -21.70 -25.82 102.06
C ILE A 425 -22.36 -24.46 102.34
N SER A 426 -22.62 -23.65 101.30
CA SER A 426 -23.23 -22.32 101.46
C SER A 426 -24.64 -22.38 102.06
N VAL A 427 -25.40 -23.45 101.82
CA VAL A 427 -26.73 -23.69 102.39
C VAL A 427 -26.64 -24.22 103.82
N LEU A 428 -25.70 -25.14 104.09
CA LEU A 428 -25.52 -25.76 105.41
C LEU A 428 -24.88 -24.82 106.43
N VAL A 429 -24.05 -23.85 106.01
CA VAL A 429 -23.39 -22.91 106.92
C VAL A 429 -24.40 -22.10 107.76
N PRO A 430 -25.41 -21.42 107.19
CA PRO A 430 -26.43 -20.72 107.97
C PRO A 430 -27.22 -21.65 108.91
N GLU A 431 -27.55 -22.87 108.47
CA GLU A 431 -28.29 -23.83 109.29
C GLU A 431 -27.47 -24.31 110.49
N THR A 432 -26.19 -24.62 110.27
CA THR A 432 -25.28 -25.03 111.36
C THR A 432 -24.99 -23.87 112.32
N GLU A 433 -24.92 -22.63 111.83
CA GLU A 433 -24.82 -21.43 112.68
C GLU A 433 -26.08 -21.24 113.54
N LEU A 434 -27.27 -21.40 112.97
CA LEU A 434 -28.54 -21.33 113.69
C LEU A 434 -28.63 -22.41 114.77
N LEU A 435 -28.30 -23.66 114.43
CA LEU A 435 -28.30 -24.78 115.39
C LEU A 435 -27.26 -24.58 116.49
N ARG A 436 -26.09 -23.99 116.17
CA ARG A 436 -25.10 -23.60 117.19
C ARG A 436 -25.64 -22.54 118.14
N GLN A 437 -26.30 -21.50 117.63
CA GLN A 437 -26.94 -20.47 118.47
C GLN A 437 -28.00 -21.07 119.40
N GLN A 438 -28.86 -21.96 118.87
CA GLN A 438 -29.85 -22.66 119.68
C GLN A 438 -29.21 -23.56 120.75
N ASN A 439 -28.14 -24.29 120.42
CA ASN A 439 -27.40 -25.09 121.39
C ASN A 439 -26.75 -24.24 122.49
N THR A 440 -26.21 -23.06 122.16
CA THR A 440 -25.65 -22.15 123.17
C THR A 440 -26.73 -21.64 124.12
N GLU A 441 -27.92 -21.32 123.60
CA GLU A 441 -29.06 -20.89 124.40
C GLU A 441 -29.55 -22.01 125.34
N LEU A 442 -29.72 -23.23 124.81
CA LEU A 442 -30.11 -24.39 125.61
C LEU A 442 -29.08 -24.73 126.70
N ARG A 443 -27.78 -24.62 126.41
CA ARG A 443 -26.73 -24.80 127.42
C ARG A 443 -26.79 -23.73 128.51
N MET A 444 -27.05 -22.47 128.15
CA MET A 444 -27.30 -21.40 129.11
C MET A 444 -28.50 -21.71 130.00
N GLN A 445 -29.62 -22.19 129.43
CA GLN A 445 -30.80 -22.58 130.18
C GLN A 445 -30.54 -23.77 131.12
N LEU A 446 -29.81 -24.79 130.66
CA LEU A 446 -29.38 -25.92 131.51
C LEU A 446 -28.49 -25.47 132.66
N GLN A 447 -27.55 -24.57 132.42
CA GLN A 447 -26.69 -24.00 133.47
C GLN A 447 -27.52 -23.21 134.48
N GLN A 448 -28.54 -22.44 134.03
CA GLN A 448 -29.48 -21.78 134.93
C GLN A 448 -30.27 -22.77 135.79
N ILE A 449 -30.74 -23.90 135.23
CA ILE A 449 -31.46 -24.93 135.98
C ILE A 449 -30.54 -25.62 137.00
N LEU A 450 -29.31 -25.95 136.62
CA LEU A 450 -28.31 -26.56 137.51
C LEU A 450 -27.85 -25.61 138.62
N SER A 451 -27.84 -24.30 138.40
CA SER A 451 -27.53 -23.30 139.43
C SER A 451 -28.68 -22.99 140.40
N LYS A 452 -29.90 -23.49 140.11
CA LYS A 452 -31.10 -23.35 140.95
C LYS A 452 -31.34 -24.58 141.86
N LYS A 453 -30.42 -25.53 141.87
CA LYS A 453 -30.30 -26.63 142.83
C LYS A 453 -29.10 -26.36 143.73
#